data_AF-A0A6A4X465-F1
#
_entry.id   AF-A0A6A4X465-F1
#
_cell.length_a   1.000
_cell.length_b   1.000
_cell.length_c   1.000
_cell.angle_alpha   90.00
_cell.angle_beta   90.00
_cell.angle_gamma   90.00
#
_symmetry.space_group_name_H-M   'P 1'
#
loop_
_entity.id
_entity.type
_entity.pdbx_description
1 polymer ?
#
loop_
_entity_poly.entity_id
_entity_poly.type
_entity_poly.pdbx_seq_one_letter_code
_entity_poly.pdbx_strand_id
1 'polypeptide(L)'
;MTKDQLDLLQEHLDVGKGRMELVQQDVDRCLQINGQSADGHCRKGQLLLQLSRPWDAKDAFRVAIELDKNNKEAAAGYQRCLTVLDQDVHQARVRISQQPGVRRCLQDQRMKEALKLMQEDPMQARR
;
A
#
# COMPACT_ATOMS: atom_id res chain seq x y z
N MET A 1 -24.57 -14.42 7.11
CA MET A 1 -23.61 -14.16 8.21
C MET A 1 -24.39 -14.21 9.51
N THR A 2 -24.10 -15.18 10.37
CA THR A 2 -24.72 -15.31 11.70
C THR A 2 -24.19 -14.24 12.65
N LYS A 3 -24.94 -13.90 13.69
CA LYS A 3 -24.58 -12.88 14.70
C LYS A 3 -23.20 -13.12 15.32
N ASP A 4 -22.83 -14.38 15.52
CA ASP A 4 -21.46 -14.83 15.89
C ASP A 4 -20.35 -14.40 14.92
N GLN A 5 -20.60 -14.42 13.61
CA GLN A 5 -19.58 -14.02 12.63
C GLN A 5 -19.33 -12.51 12.63
N LEU A 6 -20.33 -11.72 13.00
CA LEU A 6 -20.22 -10.26 13.16
C LEU A 6 -19.49 -9.90 14.46
N ASP A 7 -19.75 -10.62 15.55
CA ASP A 7 -19.11 -10.40 16.85
C ASP A 7 -17.60 -10.71 16.80
N LEU A 8 -17.23 -11.83 16.17
CA LEU A 8 -15.83 -12.23 15.98
C LEU A 8 -15.06 -11.24 15.07
N LEU A 9 -15.74 -10.67 14.08
CA LEU A 9 -15.18 -9.62 13.22
C LEU A 9 -14.96 -8.33 14.01
N GLN A 10 -15.84 -8.02 14.95
CA GLN A 10 -15.77 -6.82 15.77
C GLN A 10 -14.68 -6.93 16.83
N GLU A 11 -14.53 -8.09 17.49
CA GLU A 11 -13.39 -8.35 18.39
C GLU A 11 -12.04 -8.26 17.66
N HIS A 12 -11.92 -8.82 16.45
CA HIS A 12 -10.71 -8.67 15.64
C HIS A 12 -10.42 -7.20 15.28
N LEU A 13 -11.46 -6.40 15.04
CA LEU A 13 -11.35 -4.98 14.74
C LEU A 13 -10.91 -4.16 15.97
N ASP A 14 -11.44 -4.49 17.15
CA ASP A 14 -11.11 -3.85 18.43
C ASP A 14 -9.70 -4.20 18.91
N VAL A 15 -9.30 -5.46 18.78
CA VAL A 15 -7.91 -5.90 19.06
C VAL A 15 -6.93 -5.24 18.07
N GLY A 16 -7.37 -4.96 16.84
CA GLY A 16 -6.62 -4.15 15.90
C GLY A 16 -6.44 -2.70 16.38
N LYS A 17 -7.53 -2.05 16.80
CA LYS A 17 -7.53 -0.67 17.32
C LYS A 17 -6.69 -0.50 18.59
N GLY A 18 -6.82 -1.38 19.58
CA GLY A 18 -6.04 -1.28 20.82
C GLY A 18 -4.53 -1.40 20.59
N ARG A 19 -4.11 -2.23 19.62
CA ARG A 19 -2.70 -2.31 19.19
C ARG A 19 -2.25 -1.07 18.41
N MET A 20 -3.17 -0.41 17.68
CA MET A 20 -2.85 0.81 16.94
C MET A 20 -2.55 1.99 17.87
N GLU A 21 -3.33 2.18 18.94
CA GLU A 21 -3.12 3.29 19.88
C GLU A 21 -1.80 3.17 20.64
N LEU A 22 -1.47 1.96 21.11
CA LEU A 22 -0.19 1.67 21.75
C LEU A 22 0.99 2.02 20.84
N VAL A 23 0.91 1.69 19.56
CA VAL A 23 2.04 1.93 18.66
C VAL A 23 2.10 3.37 18.18
N GLN A 24 0.96 4.06 18.06
CA GLN A 24 0.96 5.51 17.89
C GLN A 24 1.65 6.19 19.05
N GLN A 25 1.37 5.79 20.29
CA GLN A 25 2.06 6.31 21.47
C GLN A 25 3.55 5.94 21.48
N ASP A 26 3.93 4.72 21.10
CA ASP A 26 5.33 4.29 21.04
C ASP A 26 6.12 5.09 20.00
N VAL A 27 5.53 5.34 18.83
CA VAL A 27 6.12 6.17 17.79
C VAL A 27 6.22 7.63 18.23
N ASP A 28 5.16 8.18 18.84
CA ASP A 28 5.16 9.56 19.34
C ASP A 28 6.23 9.74 20.42
N ARG A 29 6.38 8.76 21.32
CA ARG A 29 7.41 8.74 22.36
C ARG A 29 8.81 8.60 21.78
N CYS A 30 9.01 7.75 20.77
CA CYS A 30 10.29 7.66 20.05
C CYS A 30 10.64 8.99 19.37
N LEU A 31 9.66 9.67 18.76
CA LEU A 31 9.85 10.96 18.14
C LEU A 31 10.08 12.09 19.16
N GLN A 32 9.50 12.00 20.37
CA GLN A 32 9.75 12.95 21.44
C GLN A 32 11.14 12.78 22.08
N ILE A 33 11.60 11.54 22.24
CA ILE A 33 12.89 11.25 22.89
C ILE A 33 14.06 11.51 21.91
N ASN A 34 13.89 11.18 20.63
CA ASN A 34 14.91 11.44 19.61
C ASN A 34 14.26 11.53 18.22
N GLY A 35 13.64 12.67 17.93
CA GLY A 35 12.82 12.96 16.73
C GLY A 35 13.50 12.81 15.36
N GLN A 36 14.74 12.35 15.33
CA GLN A 36 15.53 12.12 14.10
C GLN A 36 16.12 10.70 14.03
N SER A 37 15.62 9.75 14.82
CA SER A 37 16.11 8.37 14.75
C SER A 37 15.48 7.61 13.58
N ALA A 38 16.31 7.18 12.64
CA ALA A 38 15.92 6.26 11.57
C ALA A 38 15.27 4.97 12.10
N ASP A 39 15.69 4.50 13.29
CA ASP A 39 15.13 3.31 13.94
C ASP A 39 13.64 3.47 14.29
N GLY A 40 13.24 4.64 14.78
CA GLY A 40 11.83 4.92 15.11
C GLY A 40 10.94 4.92 13.87
N HIS A 41 11.44 5.48 12.77
CA HIS A 41 10.75 5.45 11.48
C HIS A 41 10.72 4.03 10.86
N CYS A 42 11.75 3.21 11.05
CA CYS A 42 11.73 1.79 10.69
C CYS A 42 10.64 1.02 11.42
N ARG A 43 10.58 1.16 12.76
CA ARG A 43 9.56 0.48 13.59
C ARG A 43 8.16 0.92 13.19
N LYS A 44 7.95 2.21 12.94
CA LYS A 44 6.69 2.75 12.40
C LYS A 44 6.32 2.08 11.08
N GLY A 45 7.27 1.97 10.14
CA GLY A 45 7.08 1.31 8.86
C GLY A 45 6.71 -0.16 8.99
N GLN A 46 7.40 -0.90 9.86
CA GLN A 46 7.11 -2.32 10.11
C GLN A 46 5.70 -2.51 10.66
N LEU A 47 5.29 -1.67 11.61
CA LEU A 47 3.93 -1.75 12.12
C LEU A 47 2.89 -1.44 11.05
N LEU A 48 3.10 -0.39 10.26
CA LEU A 48 2.17 -0.04 9.18
C LEU A 48 2.03 -1.18 8.16
N LEU A 49 3.08 -1.96 7.92
CA LEU A 49 2.99 -3.22 7.16
C LEU A 49 2.11 -4.27 7.86
N GLN A 50 2.25 -4.46 9.17
CA GLN A 50 1.39 -5.39 9.94
C GLN A 50 -0.08 -4.94 9.94
N LEU A 51 -0.32 -3.64 9.88
CA LEU A 51 -1.66 -3.05 9.77
C LEU A 51 -2.23 -3.10 8.34
N SER A 52 -1.56 -3.78 7.40
CA SER A 52 -1.94 -3.80 5.98
C SER A 52 -2.09 -2.39 5.37
N ARG A 53 -1.27 -1.44 5.84
CA ARG A 53 -1.14 -0.07 5.30
C ARG A 53 0.21 0.11 4.60
N PRO A 54 0.46 -0.62 3.50
CA PRO A 54 1.77 -0.61 2.84
C PRO A 54 2.15 0.75 2.24
N TRP A 55 1.17 1.61 1.89
CA TRP A 55 1.42 2.96 1.41
C TRP A 55 2.04 3.87 2.48
N ASP A 56 1.44 3.90 3.67
CA ASP A 56 1.97 4.66 4.79
C ASP A 56 3.31 4.08 5.28
N ALA A 57 3.43 2.75 5.28
CA ALA A 57 4.66 2.06 5.66
C ALA A 57 5.83 2.47 4.77
N LYS A 58 5.59 2.53 3.45
CA LYS A 58 6.58 2.97 2.46
C LYS A 58 7.11 4.37 2.79
N ASP A 59 6.22 5.31 3.14
CA ASP A 59 6.60 6.67 3.46
C ASP A 59 7.45 6.74 4.74
N ALA A 60 7.05 5.98 5.78
CA ALA A 60 7.82 5.87 7.01
C ALA A 60 9.23 5.30 6.78
N PHE A 61 9.37 4.23 5.98
CA PHE A 61 10.69 3.70 5.63
C PHE A 61 11.50 4.64 4.75
N ARG A 62 10.87 5.41 3.85
CA ARG A 62 11.57 6.43 3.07
C ARG A 62 12.22 7.46 3.99
N VAL A 63 11.47 7.98 4.96
CA VAL A 63 12.00 8.94 5.95
C VAL A 63 13.14 8.31 6.75
N ALA A 64 13.01 7.03 7.15
CA ALA A 64 14.10 6.31 7.82
C ALA A 64 15.38 6.25 6.97
N ILE A 65 15.26 6.00 5.66
CA ILE A 65 16.40 5.98 4.72
C ILE A 65 16.98 7.38 4.51
N GLU A 66 16.15 8.42 4.50
CA GLU A 66 16.61 9.80 4.38
C GLU A 66 17.42 10.24 5.61
N LEU A 67 17.02 9.77 6.80
CA LEU A 67 17.74 10.00 8.05
C LEU A 67 19.01 9.16 8.16
N ASP A 68 18.96 7.89 7.76
CA ASP A 68 20.13 7.00 7.70
C ASP A 68 20.12 6.15 6.43
N LYS A 69 20.92 6.58 5.45
CA LYS A 69 21.05 5.90 4.15
C LYS A 69 21.70 4.52 4.26
N ASN A 70 22.41 4.22 5.35
CA ASN A 70 23.03 2.92 5.60
C ASN A 70 22.11 1.99 6.41
N ASN A 71 20.91 2.43 6.78
CA ASN A 71 19.96 1.60 7.49
C ASN A 71 19.40 0.49 6.58
N LYS A 72 20.02 -0.69 6.67
CA LYS A 72 19.62 -1.88 5.90
C LYS A 72 18.19 -2.33 6.22
N GLU A 73 17.74 -2.13 7.46
CA GLU A 73 16.39 -2.49 7.87
C GLU A 73 15.35 -1.59 7.20
N ALA A 74 15.63 -0.29 7.11
CA ALA A 74 14.78 0.66 6.41
C ALA A 74 14.67 0.31 4.92
N ALA A 75 15.80 0.02 4.28
CA ALA A 75 15.85 -0.36 2.88
C ALA A 75 15.10 -1.68 2.60
N ALA A 76 15.27 -2.69 3.46
CA ALA A 76 14.56 -3.96 3.35
C ALA A 76 13.04 -3.78 3.55
N GLY A 77 12.64 -2.99 4.56
CA GLY A 77 11.24 -2.65 4.82
C GLY A 77 10.60 -1.89 3.66
N TYR A 78 11.32 -0.92 3.08
CA TYR A 78 10.88 -0.16 1.91
C TYR A 78 10.65 -1.08 0.71
N GLN A 79 11.58 -2.00 0.41
CA GLN A 79 11.39 -2.94 -0.70
C GLN A 79 10.22 -3.87 -0.48
N ARG A 80 10.04 -4.37 0.74
CA ARG A 80 8.89 -5.21 1.07
C ARG A 80 7.57 -4.47 0.85
N CYS A 81 7.51 -3.16 1.15
CA CYS A 81 6.35 -2.33 0.81
C CYS A 81 6.13 -2.25 -0.69
N LEU A 82 7.18 -2.02 -1.48
CA LEU A 82 7.06 -1.94 -2.94
C LEU A 82 6.52 -3.24 -3.56
N THR A 83 7.02 -4.40 -3.12
CA THR A 83 6.51 -5.69 -3.60
C THR A 83 5.03 -5.88 -3.29
N VAL A 84 4.60 -5.55 -2.07
CA VAL A 84 3.19 -5.65 -1.67
C VAL A 84 2.32 -4.69 -2.48
N LEU A 85 2.79 -3.45 -2.70
CA LEU A 85 2.07 -2.46 -3.48
C LEU A 85 1.97 -2.80 -4.97
N ASP A 86 3.04 -3.31 -5.57
CA ASP A 86 3.03 -3.75 -6.96
C ASP A 86 2.06 -4.92 -7.18
N GLN A 87 2.08 -5.89 -6.26
CA GLN A 87 1.13 -6.99 -6.26
C GLN A 87 -0.31 -6.50 -6.11
N ASP A 88 -0.58 -5.56 -5.21
CA ASP A 88 -1.92 -5.00 -5.01
C ASP A 88 -2.42 -4.22 -6.23
N VAL A 89 -1.56 -3.40 -6.84
CA VAL A 89 -1.89 -2.66 -8.07
C VAL A 89 -2.12 -3.64 -9.23
N HIS A 90 -1.29 -4.67 -9.37
CA HIS A 90 -1.47 -5.68 -10.40
C HIS A 90 -2.79 -6.44 -10.20
N GLN A 91 -3.07 -6.89 -8.97
CA GLN A 91 -4.33 -7.55 -8.60
C GLN A 91 -5.54 -6.63 -8.84
N ALA A 92 -5.45 -5.36 -8.47
CA ALA A 92 -6.51 -4.38 -8.69
C ALA A 92 -6.78 -4.18 -10.18
N ARG A 93 -5.74 -4.06 -11.01
CA ARG A 93 -5.84 -3.97 -12.48
C ARG A 93 -6.49 -5.21 -13.08
N VAL A 94 -6.10 -6.40 -12.63
CA VAL A 94 -6.70 -7.66 -13.07
C VAL A 94 -8.18 -7.72 -12.68
N ARG A 95 -8.55 -7.37 -11.44
CA ARG A 95 -9.94 -7.31 -10.98
C ARG A 95 -10.77 -6.33 -11.80
N ILE A 96 -10.25 -5.12 -12.06
CA ILE A 96 -10.91 -4.11 -12.90
C ILE A 96 -11.09 -4.65 -14.33
N SER A 97 -10.09 -5.34 -14.88
CA SER A 97 -10.17 -5.93 -16.23
C SER A 97 -11.14 -7.11 -16.33
N GLN A 98 -11.35 -7.83 -15.22
CA GLN A 98 -12.30 -8.95 -15.13
C GLN A 98 -13.74 -8.50 -14.89
N GLN A 99 -13.98 -7.23 -14.51
CA GLN A 99 -15.33 -6.68 -14.38
C GLN A 99 -16.10 -6.88 -15.69
N PRO A 100 -17.33 -7.44 -15.67
CA PRO A 100 -18.04 -7.81 -16.88
C PRO A 100 -18.36 -6.63 -17.79
N GLY A 101 -18.48 -5.41 -17.25
CA GLY A 101 -18.63 -4.18 -18.04
C GLY A 101 -17.32 -3.79 -18.72
N VAL A 102 -16.22 -3.71 -17.96
CA VAL A 102 -14.88 -3.38 -18.48
C VAL A 102 -14.40 -4.41 -19.49
N ARG A 103 -14.57 -5.70 -19.20
CA ARG A 103 -14.25 -6.81 -20.12
C ARG A 103 -15.02 -6.70 -21.44
N ARG A 104 -16.29 -6.29 -21.40
CA ARG A 104 -17.10 -6.10 -22.63
C ARG A 104 -16.59 -4.91 -23.44
N CYS A 105 -16.27 -3.80 -22.79
CA CYS A 105 -15.64 -2.64 -23.43
C CYS A 105 -14.28 -2.97 -24.03
N LEU A 106 -13.44 -3.74 -23.32
CA LEU A 106 -12.13 -4.20 -23.82
C LEU A 106 -12.27 -5.23 -24.97
N GLN A 107 -13.40 -5.92 -25.07
CA GLN A 107 -13.69 -6.83 -26.16
C GLN A 107 -14.24 -6.14 -27.42
N ASP A 108 -14.75 -4.91 -27.29
CA ASP A 108 -15.24 -4.10 -28.40
C ASP A 108 -14.11 -3.82 -29.40
N GLN A 109 -14.38 -4.09 -30.67
CA GLN A 109 -13.37 -4.01 -31.72
C GLN A 109 -12.87 -2.59 -31.94
N ARG A 110 -13.75 -1.58 -31.81
CA ARG A 110 -13.36 -0.16 -31.89
C ARG A 110 -12.44 0.23 -30.74
N MET A 111 -12.71 -0.26 -29.54
CA MET A 111 -11.88 0.01 -28.38
C MET A 111 -10.49 -0.62 -28.52
N LYS A 112 -10.40 -1.85 -29.07
CA LYS A 112 -9.11 -2.50 -29.34
C LYS A 112 -8.28 -1.76 -30.38
N GLU A 113 -8.91 -1.32 -31.47
CA GLU A 113 -8.25 -0.53 -32.52
C GLU A 113 -7.75 0.81 -31.97
N ALA A 114 -8.55 1.50 -31.16
CA ALA A 114 -8.16 2.73 -30.49
C ALA A 114 -6.97 2.51 -29.52
N LEU A 115 -6.99 1.44 -28.71
CA LEU A 115 -5.88 1.10 -27.82
C LEU A 115 -4.60 0.76 -28.60
N LYS A 116 -4.73 0.10 -29.76
CA LYS A 116 -3.59 -0.24 -30.62
C LYS A 116 -2.96 1.02 -31.23
N LEU A 117 -3.79 1.93 -31.76
CA LEU A 117 -3.36 3.23 -32.26
C LEU A 117 -2.64 4.07 -31.19
N MET A 118 -3.13 4.06 -29.95
CA MET A 118 -2.48 4.78 -28.83
C MET A 118 -1.16 4.15 -28.39
N GLN A 119 -0.97 2.83 -28.57
CA GLN A 119 0.29 2.13 -28.28
C GLN A 119 1.32 2.32 -29.41
N GLU A 120 0.85 2.42 -30.66
CA GLU A 120 1.69 2.60 -31.84
C GLU A 120 2.12 4.07 -32.01
N ASP A 121 1.28 5.05 -31.64
CA ASP A 121 1.60 6.48 -31.77
C ASP A 121 0.93 7.36 -30.68
N PRO A 122 1.59 7.57 -29.52
CA PRO A 122 1.02 8.32 -28.39
C PRO A 122 0.82 9.82 -28.68
N MET A 123 1.36 10.36 -29.78
CA MET A 123 1.22 11.77 -30.17
C MET A 123 -0.06 12.04 -31.00
N GLN A 124 -0.65 11.02 -31.64
CA GLN A 124 -1.90 11.17 -32.40
C GLN A 124 -3.15 11.28 -31.51
N ALA A 125 -3.08 10.86 -30.25
CA ALA A 125 -4.20 10.95 -29.30
C ALA A 125 -4.59 12.38 -28.89
N ARG A 126 -3.86 13.40 -29.36
CA ARG A 126 -4.00 14.81 -28.98
C ARG A 126 -4.60 15.72 -30.06
N ARG A 127 -5.04 15.19 -31.20
CA ARG A 127 -5.63 15.97 -32.30
C ARG A 127 -7.15 15.94 -32.32
#